data_AF-A0A974XDR3-F1
#
_entry.id   AF-A0A974XDR3-F1
#
_cell.length_a   1.000
_cell.length_b   1.000
_cell.length_c   1.000
_cell.angle_alpha   90.00
_cell.angle_beta   90.00
_cell.angle_gamma   90.00
#
_symmetry.space_group_name_H-M   'P 1'
#
loop_
_entity.id
_entity.type
_entity.pdbx_description
1 polymer ?
#
loop_
_entity_poly.entity_id
_entity_poly.type
_entity_poly.pdbx_seq_one_letter_code
_entity_poly.pdbx_strand_id
1 'polypeptide(L)'
;MECNRINKLKIIDLEIYEDCDNLDNGMSLSKEEIKKVVPCVLREKMWFKLVSDDSFYVHFGYDFNMYIGANESSDEVLNKIESNNLFVEVFESHYFDASKND
;
A
#
# COMPACT_ATOMS: atom_id res chain seq x y z
N MET A 1 -4.22 23.79 0.11
CA MET A 1 -3.58 22.46 0.22
C MET A 1 -3.42 21.92 -1.17
N GLU A 2 -2.18 21.73 -1.60
CA GLU A 2 -1.86 21.13 -2.88
C GLU A 2 -1.92 19.61 -2.67
N CYS A 3 -2.96 18.97 -3.20
CA CYS A 3 -3.15 17.53 -3.06
C CYS A 3 -2.14 16.83 -3.98
N ASN A 4 -1.00 16.41 -3.43
CA ASN A 4 0.01 15.64 -4.18
C ASN A 4 -0.63 14.35 -4.69
N ARG A 5 -0.91 14.31 -5.99
CA ARG A 5 -1.45 13.10 -6.64
C ARG A 5 -0.33 12.08 -6.75
N ILE A 6 -0.36 11.08 -5.88
CA ILE A 6 0.50 9.90 -6.00
C ILE A 6 0.08 9.14 -7.26
N ASN A 7 0.92 9.18 -8.30
CA ASN A 7 0.65 8.52 -9.57
C ASN A 7 1.37 7.17 -9.71
N LYS A 8 2.38 6.93 -8.88
CA LYS A 8 3.19 5.71 -8.88
C LYS A 8 3.58 5.35 -7.46
N LEU A 9 3.66 4.05 -7.18
CA LEU A 9 4.17 3.50 -5.93
C LEU A 9 5.29 2.51 -6.25
N LYS A 10 6.33 2.53 -5.44
CA LYS A 10 7.49 1.66 -5.56
C LYS A 10 7.28 0.36 -4.78
N ILE A 11 7.65 -0.76 -5.38
CA ILE A 11 7.69 -2.07 -4.72
C ILE A 11 8.92 -2.13 -3.81
N ILE A 12 8.71 -2.56 -2.58
CA ILE A 12 9.78 -2.96 -1.66
C ILE A 12 9.42 -4.30 -0.99
N ASP A 13 10.43 -4.99 -0.45
CA ASP A 13 10.30 -6.27 0.23
C ASP A 13 9.52 -7.33 -0.58
N LEU A 14 9.78 -7.40 -1.89
CA LEU A 14 9.15 -8.39 -2.78
C LEU A 14 9.59 -9.82 -2.43
N GLU A 15 8.60 -10.69 -2.24
CA GLU A 15 8.73 -12.13 -2.07
C GLU A 15 7.80 -12.83 -3.05
N ILE A 16 8.31 -13.79 -3.83
CA ILE A 16 7.53 -14.52 -4.83
C ILE A 16 7.44 -15.99 -4.39
N TYR A 17 6.21 -16.49 -4.23
CA TYR A 17 5.92 -17.88 -3.88
C TYR A 17 5.41 -18.67 -5.09
N GLU A 18 4.64 -18.00 -5.95
CA GLU A 18 4.20 -18.49 -7.24
C GLU A 18 4.43 -17.42 -8.31
N ASP A 19 4.96 -17.85 -9.45
CA ASP A 19 5.22 -16.96 -10.58
C ASP A 19 3.88 -16.46 -11.15
N CYS A 20 3.63 -15.16 -10.98
CA CYS A 20 2.35 -14.54 -11.35
C CYS A 20 2.51 -13.22 -12.11
N ASP A 21 3.68 -12.57 -12.03
CA ASP A 21 4.03 -11.39 -12.80
C ASP A 21 5.56 -11.17 -12.77
N ASN A 22 6.08 -10.44 -13.76
CA ASN A 22 7.49 -10.05 -13.79
C ASN A 22 7.69 -8.77 -12.96
N LEU A 23 7.81 -8.92 -11.63
CA LEU A 23 8.07 -7.83 -10.70
C LEU A 23 9.45 -7.95 -10.06
N ASP A 24 10.05 -6.80 -9.77
CA ASP A 24 11.30 -6.68 -9.05
C ASP A 24 11.20 -5.60 -7.97
N ASN A 25 12.02 -5.76 -6.93
CA ASN A 25 12.20 -4.72 -5.92
C ASN A 25 12.69 -3.43 -6.56
N GLY A 26 12.04 -2.33 -6.18
CA GLY A 26 12.33 -0.99 -6.68
C GLY A 26 11.58 -0.59 -7.95
N MET A 27 10.81 -1.49 -8.56
CA MET A 27 9.93 -1.12 -9.68
C MET A 27 8.81 -0.18 -9.21
N SER A 28 8.48 0.80 -10.03
CA SER A 28 7.37 1.72 -9.79
C SER A 28 6.14 1.29 -10.56
N LEU A 29 5.07 0.99 -9.85
CA LEU A 29 3.78 0.61 -10.41
C LEU A 29 2.84 1.81 -10.48
N SER A 30 2.18 1.97 -11.63
CA SER A 30 1.03 2.84 -11.79
C SER A 30 -0.21 2.26 -11.12
N LYS A 31 -1.25 3.09 -10.97
CA LYS A 31 -2.56 2.66 -10.45
C LYS A 31 -3.14 1.44 -11.19
N GLU A 32 -2.99 1.38 -12.51
CA GLU A 32 -3.54 0.27 -13.29
C GLU A 32 -2.71 -1.02 -13.14
N GLU A 33 -1.40 -0.91 -12.91
CA GLU A 33 -0.56 -2.06 -12.60
C GLU A 33 -0.84 -2.58 -11.19
N ILE A 34 -0.99 -1.68 -10.20
CA ILE A 34 -1.37 -2.05 -8.83
C ILE A 34 -2.67 -2.88 -8.83
N LYS A 35 -3.70 -2.47 -9.58
CA LYS A 35 -4.94 -3.23 -9.69
C LYS A 35 -4.76 -4.66 -10.24
N LYS A 36 -3.73 -4.90 -11.05
CA LYS A 36 -3.44 -6.23 -11.61
C LYS A 36 -2.67 -7.11 -10.62
N VAL A 37 -1.76 -6.53 -9.84
CA VAL A 37 -0.88 -7.28 -8.94
C VAL A 37 -1.48 -7.53 -7.56
N VAL A 38 -2.37 -6.64 -7.08
CA VAL A 38 -3.03 -6.80 -5.76
C VAL A 38 -3.76 -8.14 -5.61
N PRO A 39 -4.52 -8.63 -6.60
CA PRO A 39 -5.13 -9.96 -6.53
C PRO A 39 -4.13 -11.11 -6.32
N CYS A 40 -2.89 -11.00 -6.78
CA CYS A 40 -1.86 -12.02 -6.57
C CYS A 40 -1.38 -12.00 -5.11
N VAL A 41 -1.24 -10.80 -4.52
CA VAL A 41 -0.92 -10.65 -3.09
C VAL A 41 -2.03 -11.23 -2.22
N LEU A 42 -3.29 -10.91 -2.52
CA LEU A 42 -4.45 -11.43 -1.79
C LEU A 42 -4.68 -12.94 -1.96
N ARG A 43 -4.01 -13.58 -2.91
CA ARG A 43 -4.02 -15.05 -3.12
C ARG A 43 -2.74 -15.71 -2.62
N GLU A 44 -1.90 -14.98 -1.88
CA GLU A 44 -0.64 -15.48 -1.32
C GLU A 44 0.34 -16.00 -2.39
N LYS A 45 0.24 -15.51 -3.63
CA LYS A 45 1.18 -15.87 -4.71
C LYS A 45 2.50 -15.09 -4.58
N MET A 46 2.43 -13.90 -4.02
CA MET A 46 3.57 -13.05 -3.74
C MET A 46 3.25 -12.09 -2.59
N TRP A 47 4.26 -11.48 -2.02
CA TRP A 47 4.14 -10.44 -1.01
C TRP A 47 5.03 -9.25 -1.38
N PHE A 48 4.55 -8.03 -1.12
CA PHE A 48 5.38 -6.82 -1.21
C PHE A 48 4.71 -5.68 -0.44
N LYS A 49 5.44 -4.59 -0.22
CA LYS A 49 4.88 -3.30 0.21
C LYS A 49 4.95 -2.31 -0.94
N LEU A 50 3.99 -1.38 -0.95
CA LEU A 50 3.99 -0.25 -1.88
C LEU A 50 4.32 1.01 -1.10
N VAL A 51 5.30 1.79 -1.56
CA VAL A 51 5.71 3.03 -0.91
C VAL A 51 5.78 4.19 -1.89
N SER A 52 5.48 5.40 -1.44
CA SER A 52 5.84 6.64 -2.12
C SER A 52 7.03 7.30 -1.42
N ASP A 53 7.66 8.25 -2.10
CA ASP A 53 8.70 9.08 -1.50
C ASP A 53 8.12 10.03 -0.41
N ASP A 54 6.82 10.35 -0.49
CA ASP A 54 6.11 11.31 0.35
C ASP A 54 5.43 10.66 1.58
N SER A 55 6.07 9.66 2.20
CA SER A 55 5.59 9.00 3.43
C SER A 55 4.22 8.28 3.31
N PHE A 56 3.78 7.95 2.10
CA PHE A 56 2.61 7.08 1.90
C PHE A 56 3.06 5.63 1.71
N TYR A 57 2.38 4.70 2.35
CA TYR A 57 2.65 3.27 2.13
C TYR A 57 1.40 2.41 2.22
N VAL A 58 1.44 1.27 1.56
CA VAL A 58 0.45 0.20 1.65
C VAL A 58 1.17 -1.09 2.01
N HIS A 59 0.70 -1.72 3.08
CA HIS A 59 1.15 -3.03 3.54
C HIS A 59 -0.05 -3.97 3.52
N PHE A 60 0.11 -5.14 2.91
CA PHE A 60 -0.91 -6.21 2.92
C PHE A 60 -0.65 -7.12 4.11
N GLY A 61 -1.59 -7.23 5.03
CA GLY A 61 -1.52 -8.20 6.14
C GLY A 61 -2.13 -9.53 5.74
N TYR A 62 -2.18 -10.45 6.70
CA TYR A 62 -2.91 -11.72 6.54
C TYR A 62 -4.43 -11.50 6.50
N ASP A 63 -5.16 -12.47 5.95
CA ASP A 63 -6.63 -12.55 5.97
C ASP A 63 -7.33 -11.31 5.40
N PHE A 64 -6.86 -10.83 4.24
CA PHE A 64 -7.42 -9.67 3.52
C PHE A 64 -7.33 -8.33 4.27
N ASN A 65 -6.50 -8.25 5.32
CA ASN A 65 -6.22 -6.98 5.98
C ASN A 65 -5.24 -6.14 5.16
N MET A 66 -5.44 -4.83 5.15
CA MET A 66 -4.56 -3.87 4.48
C MET A 66 -4.35 -2.67 5.39
N TYR A 67 -3.09 -2.25 5.49
CA TYR A 67 -2.68 -1.08 6.25
C TYR A 67 -2.24 0.01 5.29
N ILE A 68 -2.83 1.20 5.42
CA ILE A 68 -2.47 2.38 4.64
C ILE A 68 -1.90 3.41 5.61
N GLY A 69 -0.63 3.77 5.41
CA GLY A 69 -0.01 4.88 6.12
C GLY A 69 0.03 6.13 5.27
N ALA A 70 -0.30 7.26 5.87
CA ALA A 70 -0.20 8.58 5.27
C ALA A 70 0.01 9.63 6.38
N ASN A 71 0.73 10.72 6.08
CA ASN A 71 0.92 11.83 7.03
C ASN A 71 -0.37 12.59 7.34
N GLU A 72 -1.32 12.59 6.41
CA GLU A 72 -2.60 13.25 6.57
C GLU A 72 -3.71 12.32 6.05
N SER A 73 -4.72 12.11 6.88
CA SER A 73 -5.99 11.51 6.49
C SER A 73 -7.12 12.51 6.75
N SER A 74 -8.12 12.54 5.87
CA SER A 74 -9.33 13.35 6.07
C SER A 74 -10.55 12.45 6.24
N ASP A 75 -11.55 12.95 6.98
CA ASP A 75 -12.84 12.27 7.12
C ASP A 75 -13.49 11.98 5.76
N GLU A 76 -13.26 12.83 4.75
CA GLU A 76 -13.75 12.60 3.39
C GLU A 76 -13.17 11.32 2.78
N VAL A 77 -11.88 11.07 2.97
CA VAL A 77 -11.23 9.84 2.47
C VAL A 77 -11.77 8.61 3.21
N LEU A 78 -11.89 8.69 4.53
CA LEU A 78 -12.41 7.59 5.36
C LEU A 78 -13.85 7.25 4.97
N ASN A 79 -14.74 8.24 4.92
CA ASN A 79 -16.13 8.08 4.48
C ASN A 79 -16.23 7.48 3.08
N LYS A 80 -15.34 7.88 2.16
CA LYS A 80 -15.30 7.32 0.82
C LYS A 80 -14.90 5.85 0.83
N ILE A 81 -13.93 5.44 1.65
CA ILE A 81 -13.54 4.03 1.77
C ILE A 81 -14.70 3.22 2.37
N GLU A 82 -15.32 3.70 3.44
CA GLU A 82 -16.47 3.04 4.07
C GLU A 82 -17.66 2.90 3.11
N SER A 83 -17.90 3.91 2.26
CA SER A 83 -18.95 3.84 1.22
C SER A 83 -18.74 2.71 0.19
N ASN A 84 -17.54 2.14 0.12
CA ASN A 84 -17.24 0.96 -0.69
C ASN A 84 -17.44 -0.36 0.08
N ASN A 85 -18.16 -0.35 1.21
CA ASN A 85 -18.38 -1.49 2.10
C ASN A 85 -17.09 -2.07 2.69
N LEU A 86 -16.07 -1.23 2.88
CA LEU A 86 -14.83 -1.59 3.56
C LEU A 86 -14.90 -1.14 5.02
N PHE A 87 -14.48 -2.00 5.93
CA PHE A 87 -14.28 -1.63 7.32
C PHE A 87 -12.96 -0.84 7.44
N VAL A 88 -12.99 0.28 8.16
CA VAL A 88 -11.82 1.13 8.38
C VAL A 88 -11.62 1.35 9.87
N GLU A 89 -10.41 1.08 10.33
CA GLU A 89 -9.99 1.38 11.70
C GLU A 89 -8.80 2.33 11.64
N VAL A 90 -8.98 3.54 12.20
CA VAL A 90 -7.91 4.52 12.30
C VAL A 90 -7.09 4.23 13.55
N PHE A 91 -5.79 4.05 13.39
CA PHE A 91 -4.87 3.85 14.50
C PHE A 91 -3.50 4.47 14.18
N GLU A 92 -2.73 4.75 15.23
CA GLU A 92 -1.35 5.23 15.09
C GLU A 92 -0.43 4.05 14.76
N SER A 93 0.23 4.11 13.61
CA SER A 93 1.11 3.04 13.17
C SER A 93 2.42 3.02 13.96
N HIS A 94 2.70 1.92 14.65
CA HIS A 94 4.02 1.64 15.23
C HIS A 94 5.13 1.40 14.18
N TYR A 95 4.76 1.26 12.90
CA TYR A 95 5.70 1.09 11.79
C TYR A 95 6.23 2.42 11.25
N PHE A 96 5.61 3.55 11.62
CA PHE A 96 6.09 4.88 11.28
C PHE A 96 7.10 5.34 12.32
N ASP A 97 8.27 4.71 12.33
CA ASP A 97 9.37 5.14 13.17
C ASP A 97 10.28 6.06 12.35
N ALA A 98 10.05 7.37 12.45
CA ALA A 98 10.89 8.41 11.82
C ALA A 98 12.36 8.40 12.33
N SER A 99 12.69 7.48 13.25
CA SER A 99 14.01 7.31 13.85
C SER A 99 14.92 6.29 13.14
N LYS A 100 14.47 5.62 12.07
CA LYS A 100 15.34 4.74 11.25
C LYS A 100 15.77 5.38 9.94
N ASN A 101 16.49 6.49 10.05
CA ASN A 101 17.44 6.94 9.04
C ASN A 101 18.84 6.84 9.66
N ASP A 102 19.44 5.65 9.61
CA ASP A 102 20.87 5.42 9.87
C ASP A 102 21.49 4.74 8.65
#